data_AF-A0A2J8AGK5-F1
#
_entry.id   AF-A0A2J8AGK5-F1
#
_cell.length_a   1.000
_cell.length_b   1.000
_cell.length_c   1.000
_cell.angle_alpha   90.00
_cell.angle_beta   90.00
_cell.angle_gamma   90.00
#
_symmetry.space_group_name_H-M   'P 1'
#
loop_
_entity.id
_entity.type
_entity.pdbx_description
1 polymer ?
#
loop_
_entity_poly.entity_id
_entity_poly.type
_entity_poly.pdbx_seq_one_letter_code
_entity_poly.pdbx_strand_id
1 'polypeptide(L)'
;MASKDVFTEETKVNIRMDSSANGCTGMYWRTKPEMNASVSAPDWPRNGAKFQGWKSVEHPGWVKIDHEKQYWLPIQQYGKDVCHFD
;
A
#
# COMPACT_ATOMS: atom_id res chain seq x y z
N MET A 1 -3.85 -9.89 21.84
CA MET A 1 -3.11 -8.61 21.88
C MET A 1 -3.83 -7.68 20.93
N ALA A 2 -4.18 -6.47 21.36
CA ALA A 2 -4.79 -5.49 20.46
C ALA A 2 -3.73 -5.06 19.42
N SER A 3 -4.13 -4.95 18.15
CA SER A 3 -3.26 -4.42 17.10
C SER A 3 -2.81 -3.01 17.48
N LYS A 4 -1.52 -2.70 17.32
CA LYS A 4 -0.99 -1.34 17.51
C LYS A 4 -1.38 -0.40 16.38
N ASP A 5 -1.91 -0.93 15.28
CA ASP A 5 -2.39 -0.13 14.18
C ASP A 5 -3.76 0.46 14.49
N VAL A 6 -3.86 1.77 14.35
CA VAL A 6 -5.12 2.51 14.46
C VAL A 6 -5.55 2.88 13.04
N PHE A 7 -6.46 2.09 12.47
CA PHE A 7 -7.02 2.31 11.13
C PHE A 7 -8.35 3.07 11.23
N THR A 8 -8.28 4.38 11.47
CA THR A 8 -9.46 5.27 11.60
C THR A 8 -9.48 6.30 10.48
N GLU A 9 -10.63 6.93 10.22
CA GLU A 9 -10.72 8.01 9.20
C GLU A 9 -9.73 9.15 9.47
N GLU A 10 -9.49 9.49 10.75
CA GLU A 10 -8.57 10.57 11.15
C GLU A 10 -7.10 10.26 10.87
N THR A 11 -6.76 8.97 10.76
CA THR A 11 -5.39 8.50 10.50
C THR A 11 -5.17 8.11 9.04
N LYS A 12 -6.19 8.27 8.18
CA LYS A 12 -6.04 8.06 6.74
C LYS A 12 -5.07 9.08 6.17
N VAL A 13 -4.25 8.59 5.25
CA VAL A 13 -3.33 9.38 4.46
C VAL A 13 -3.66 9.22 2.98
N ASN A 14 -3.43 10.27 2.21
CA ASN A 14 -3.48 10.17 0.75
C ASN A 14 -2.18 9.55 0.26
N ILE A 15 -2.30 8.60 -0.65
CA ILE A 15 -1.18 7.85 -1.18
C ILE A 15 -1.21 7.98 -2.70
N ARG A 16 -0.10 8.44 -3.26
CA ARG A 16 0.16 8.39 -4.70
C ARG A 16 1.15 7.28 -4.99
N MET A 17 0.78 6.38 -5.89
CA MET A 17 1.68 5.31 -6.29
C MET A 17 2.64 5.77 -7.39
N ASP A 18 3.92 5.41 -7.25
CA ASP A 18 4.96 5.63 -8.24
C ASP A 18 5.73 4.33 -8.51
N SER A 19 5.37 3.64 -9.59
CA SER A 19 6.07 2.44 -10.03
C SER A 19 7.12 2.73 -11.12
N SER A 20 7.33 4.02 -11.46
CA SER A 20 8.18 4.43 -12.58
C SER A 20 9.64 4.03 -12.39
N ALA A 21 10.13 4.07 -11.14
CA ALA A 21 11.50 3.72 -10.78
C ALA A 21 11.86 2.25 -11.10
N ASN A 22 10.86 1.37 -11.24
CA ASN A 22 11.03 -0.05 -11.55
C ASN A 22 10.62 -0.39 -13.00
N GLY A 23 10.32 0.60 -13.85
CA GLY A 23 9.81 0.38 -15.21
C GLY A 23 8.44 -0.31 -15.25
N CYS A 24 7.73 -0.33 -14.13
CA CYS A 24 6.46 -1.02 -13.98
C CYS A 24 5.29 -0.07 -14.25
N THR A 25 4.20 -0.59 -14.83
CA THR A 25 2.96 0.19 -15.08
C THR A 25 2.06 0.30 -13.85
N GLY A 26 2.44 -0.32 -12.74
CA GLY A 26 1.77 -0.24 -11.44
C GLY A 26 2.29 -1.32 -10.48
N MET A 27 1.49 -1.66 -9.48
CA MET A 27 1.82 -2.66 -8.46
C MET A 27 0.62 -3.56 -8.19
N TYR A 28 0.82 -4.87 -8.12
CA TYR A 28 -0.23 -5.77 -7.64
C TYR A 28 -0.48 -5.54 -6.14
N TRP A 29 -1.76 -5.56 -5.77
CA TRP A 29 -2.17 -5.60 -4.38
C TRP A 29 -1.53 -6.77 -3.63
N ARG A 30 -1.30 -6.61 -2.33
CA ARG A 30 -0.85 -7.68 -1.45
C ARG A 30 -1.95 -8.05 -0.46
N THR A 31 -2.04 -9.32 -0.10
CA THR A 31 -3.02 -9.79 0.89
C THR A 31 -2.64 -9.33 2.30
N LYS A 32 -1.36 -9.49 2.68
CA LYS A 32 -0.78 -9.09 3.96
C LYS A 32 0.73 -8.86 3.84
N PRO A 33 1.34 -8.03 4.73
CA PRO A 33 2.79 -7.81 4.76
C PRO A 33 3.61 -9.08 4.95
N GLU A 34 3.19 -9.96 5.85
CA GLU A 34 3.92 -11.19 6.24
C GLU A 34 3.97 -12.25 5.14
N MET A 35 2.94 -12.30 4.30
CA MET A 35 2.84 -13.30 3.22
C MET A 35 3.49 -12.82 1.93
N ASN A 36 3.56 -11.49 1.74
CA ASN A 36 4.00 -10.82 0.51
C ASN A 36 3.33 -11.38 -0.77
N ALA A 37 2.17 -12.02 -0.65
CA ALA A 37 1.50 -12.65 -1.78
C ALA A 37 0.79 -11.60 -2.63
N SER A 38 1.06 -11.59 -3.94
CA SER A 38 0.35 -10.74 -4.90
C SER A 38 -1.07 -11.22 -5.13
N VAL A 39 -2.00 -10.29 -5.22
CA VAL A 39 -3.38 -10.52 -5.65
C VAL A 39 -3.53 -10.02 -7.07
N SER A 40 -3.94 -10.91 -7.96
CA SER A 40 -4.32 -10.56 -9.32
C SER A 40 -5.75 -10.01 -9.33
N ALA A 41 -5.94 -8.81 -8.78
CA ALA A 41 -7.20 -8.08 -8.87
C ALA A 41 -7.16 -7.12 -10.07
N PRO A 42 -8.26 -6.91 -10.83
CA PRO A 42 -8.26 -6.07 -12.03
C PRO A 42 -8.07 -4.58 -11.75
N ASP A 43 -8.38 -4.14 -10.53
CA ASP A 43 -8.33 -2.77 -10.02
C ASP A 43 -6.97 -2.41 -9.39
N TRP A 44 -5.97 -3.27 -9.54
CA TRP A 44 -4.62 -2.98 -9.06
C TRP A 44 -4.15 -1.61 -9.54
N PRO A 45 -3.50 -0.83 -8.66
CA PRO A 45 -3.23 0.56 -8.90
C PRO A 45 -2.22 0.64 -10.05
N ARG A 46 -2.42 1.62 -10.93
CA ARG A 46 -1.50 1.94 -12.01
C ARG A 46 -0.55 3.05 -11.58
N ASN A 47 0.56 3.21 -12.30
CA ASN A 47 1.50 4.28 -12.02
C ASN A 47 0.77 5.64 -11.97
N GLY A 48 1.00 6.43 -10.92
CA GLY A 48 0.32 7.70 -10.68
C GLY A 48 -1.07 7.59 -10.05
N ALA A 49 -1.58 6.38 -9.78
CA ALA A 49 -2.86 6.20 -9.09
C ALA A 49 -2.81 6.84 -7.70
N LYS A 50 -3.93 7.45 -7.31
CA LYS A 50 -4.14 8.04 -6.00
C LYS A 50 -5.21 7.25 -5.26
N PHE A 51 -4.94 6.92 -4.01
CA PHE A 51 -5.87 6.20 -3.13
C PHE A 51 -5.60 6.58 -1.68
N GLN A 52 -6.50 6.18 -0.79
CA GLN A 52 -6.36 6.40 0.64
C GLN A 52 -5.93 5.13 1.34
N GLY A 53 -5.28 5.30 2.49
CA GLY A 53 -4.85 4.17 3.31
C GLY A 53 -4.22 4.63 4.60
N TRP A 54 -3.51 3.72 5.25
CA TRP A 54 -2.88 3.93 6.54
C TRP A 54 -1.49 3.36 6.56
N LYS A 55 -0.56 4.06 7.20
CA LYS A 55 0.76 3.50 7.52
C LYS A 55 0.62 2.50 8.65
N SER A 56 1.21 1.32 8.50
CA SER A 56 1.24 0.34 9.59
C SER A 56 2.44 0.57 10.50
N VAL A 57 2.17 0.64 11.79
CA VAL A 57 3.15 0.65 12.88
C VAL A 57 3.60 -0.78 13.18
N GLU A 58 2.72 -1.77 13.06
CA GLU A 58 3.06 -3.19 13.24
C GLU A 58 3.96 -3.74 12.14
N HIS A 59 3.80 -3.22 10.92
CA HIS A 59 4.60 -3.59 9.75
C HIS A 59 5.24 -2.34 9.13
N PRO A 60 6.36 -1.85 9.71
CA PRO A 60 7.07 -0.70 9.16
C PRO A 60 7.43 -0.92 7.68
N GLY A 61 7.20 0.10 6.85
CA GLY A 61 7.41 0.01 5.41
C GLY A 61 6.22 -0.54 4.63
N TRP A 62 5.07 -0.73 5.28
CA TRP A 62 3.82 -1.13 4.63
C TRP A 62 2.68 -0.15 4.87
N VAL A 63 1.78 -0.10 3.90
CA VAL A 63 0.51 0.61 3.99
C VAL A 63 -0.65 -0.36 3.81
N LYS A 64 -1.68 -0.20 4.62
CA LYS A 64 -2.98 -0.81 4.42
C LYS A 64 -3.82 0.13 3.57
N ILE A 65 -4.46 -0.40 2.55
CA ILE A 65 -5.25 0.39 1.60
C ILE A 65 -6.69 0.43 2.08
N ASP A 66 -7.31 1.60 1.99
CA ASP A 66 -8.75 1.78 2.18
C ASP A 66 -9.50 1.17 0.99
N HIS A 67 -9.67 -0.15 1.07
CA HIS A 67 -10.32 -0.96 0.05
C HIS A 67 -11.22 -1.99 0.72
N GLU A 68 -12.33 -2.35 0.08
CA GLU A 68 -13.27 -3.37 0.60
C GLU A 68 -12.59 -4.73 0.90
N LYS A 69 -11.54 -5.05 0.14
CA LYS A 69 -10.73 -6.28 0.31
C LYS A 69 -9.55 -6.13 1.29
N GLN A 70 -9.37 -4.96 1.90
CA GLN A 70 -8.34 -4.69 2.91
C GLN A 70 -6.92 -5.02 2.41
N TYR A 71 -6.60 -4.56 1.20
CA TYR A 71 -5.31 -4.80 0.55
C TYR A 71 -4.15 -4.07 1.22
N TRP A 72 -2.94 -4.47 0.85
CA TRP A 72 -1.69 -3.91 1.33
C TRP A 72 -0.74 -3.57 0.18
N LEU A 73 0.13 -2.59 0.40
CA LEU A 73 1.25 -2.30 -0.47
C LEU A 73 2.52 -2.00 0.34
N PRO A 74 3.70 -2.35 -0.19
CA PRO A 74 4.94 -1.85 0.37
C PRO A 74 5.10 -0.36 0.07
N ILE A 75 5.68 0.39 1.00
CA ILE A 75 6.07 1.78 0.80
C ILE A 75 7.25 1.86 -0.16
N GLN A 76 8.17 0.89 -0.06
CA GLN A 76 9.38 0.81 -0.85
C GLN A 76 9.53 -0.56 -1.50
N GLN A 77 9.91 -0.60 -2.77
CA GLN A 77 10.25 -1.84 -3.49
C GLN A 77 11.63 -1.69 -4.15
N TYR A 78 12.52 -2.65 -3.92
CA TYR A 78 13.91 -2.63 -4.41
C TYR A 78 14.68 -1.33 -4.06
N GLY A 79 14.46 -0.78 -2.86
CA GLY A 79 15.11 0.46 -2.44
C GLY A 79 14.56 1.73 -3.09
N LYS A 80 13.41 1.64 -3.79
CA LYS A 80 12.73 2.77 -4.42
C LYS A 80 11.35 2.95 -3.81
N ASP A 81 11.05 4.16 -3.39
CA ASP A 81 9.74 4.47 -2.82
C ASP A 81 8.69 4.33 -3.93
N VAL A 82 7.67 3.52 -3.66
CA VAL A 82 6.55 3.26 -4.56
C VAL A 82 5.25 3.85 -4.04
N CYS A 83 5.18 4.23 -2.77
CA CYS A 83 4.09 4.98 -2.18
C CYS A 83 4.59 6.34 -1.69
N HIS A 84 4.05 7.42 -2.24
CA HIS A 84 4.26 8.78 -1.76
C HIS A 84 3.05 9.26 -0.97
N PHE A 85 3.30 9.97 0.12
CA PHE A 85 2.25 10.47 1.00
C PHE A 85 2.12 11.98 0.80
N ASP A 86 0.90 12.43 0.53
CA ASP A 86 0.54 13.85 0.37
C ASP A 86 -0.12 14.37 1.67
#